data_AF-A0A945CL47-F1
#
_entry.id   AF-A0A945CL47-F1
#
_cell.length_a   1.000
_cell.length_b   1.000
_cell.length_c   1.000
_cell.angle_alpha   90.00
_cell.angle_beta   90.00
_cell.angle_gamma   90.00
#
_symmetry.space_group_name_H-M   'P 1'
#
loop_
_entity.id
_entity.type
_entity.pdbx_description
1 polymer ?
#
loop_
_entity_poly.entity_id
_entity_poly.type
_entity_poly.pdbx_seq_one_letter_code
_entity_poly.pdbx_strand_id
1 'polypeptide(L)'
;MKLRVVAALAVLAVYPCSAQFPVWDGGRQAVVVHEANPVKETVQAYEDLASYLERATGRKFIVVSEEEFSGEGWPIYVGRCRALSGADRQELEGIDRDAFLVHATSEAVFLAGPRPWSTYWAVCQFLEDQVGVRWLIPGELGEDVPHSERIMVPIGRQIHAPVLLSRLWSGAQHGGVWNLRQRIHGRYR
;
A
#
# COMPACT_ATOMS: atom_id res chain seq x y z
N MET A 1 34.26 -55.42 17.03
CA MET A 1 34.16 -53.97 16.82
C MET A 1 33.01 -53.72 15.85
N LYS A 2 31.82 -53.27 16.31
CA LYS A 2 30.64 -53.07 15.44
C LYS A 2 30.43 -51.57 15.22
N LEU A 3 30.65 -51.12 13.98
CA LEU A 3 30.46 -49.73 13.57
C LEU A 3 28.95 -49.47 13.40
N ARG A 4 28.39 -48.52 14.16
CA ARG A 4 27.00 -48.07 13.99
C ARG A 4 27.00 -46.88 13.03
N VAL A 5 26.45 -47.06 11.84
CA VAL A 5 26.17 -45.97 10.90
C VAL A 5 24.88 -45.30 11.35
N VAL A 6 24.96 -44.04 11.77
CA VAL A 6 23.78 -43.20 12.05
C VAL A 6 23.47 -42.45 10.76
N ALA A 7 22.38 -42.82 10.09
CA ALA A 7 21.87 -42.08 8.95
C ALA A 7 21.17 -40.80 9.46
N ALA A 8 21.73 -39.63 9.15
CA ALA A 8 21.10 -38.35 9.44
C ALA A 8 20.02 -38.09 8.37
N LEU A 9 18.76 -38.12 8.78
CA LEU A 9 17.63 -37.74 7.93
C LEU A 9 17.57 -36.20 7.88
N ALA A 10 18.02 -35.61 6.77
CA ALA A 10 17.86 -34.18 6.53
C ALA A 10 16.39 -33.89 6.21
N VAL A 11 15.65 -33.35 7.17
CA VAL A 11 14.31 -32.81 6.93
C VAL A 11 14.48 -31.46 6.24
N LEU A 12 14.35 -31.46 4.90
CA LEU A 12 14.18 -30.23 4.13
C LEU A 12 12.81 -29.65 4.50
N ALA A 13 12.81 -28.62 5.35
CA ALA A 13 11.63 -27.82 5.61
C ALA A 13 11.25 -27.09 4.30
N VAL A 14 10.30 -27.66 3.57
CA VAL A 14 9.64 -26.97 2.46
C VAL A 14 8.73 -25.94 3.10
N TYR A 15 9.22 -24.69 3.21
CA TYR A 15 8.35 -23.57 3.57
C TYR A 15 7.28 -23.47 2.47
N PRO A 16 5.98 -23.54 2.81
CA PRO A 16 4.96 -23.23 1.83
C PRO A 16 5.25 -21.82 1.33
N CYS A 17 5.50 -21.70 0.03
CA CYS A 17 5.56 -20.41 -0.64
C CYS A 17 4.17 -19.80 -0.49
N SER A 18 3.97 -18.99 0.56
CA SER A 18 2.74 -18.23 0.73
C SER A 18 2.52 -17.44 -0.55
N ALA A 19 1.32 -17.57 -1.14
CA ALA A 19 1.00 -16.82 -2.34
C ALA A 19 1.18 -15.32 -2.08
N GLN A 20 1.80 -14.63 -3.04
CA GLN A 20 2.19 -13.22 -2.96
C GLN A 20 1.75 -12.50 -4.23
N PHE A 21 1.42 -11.23 -4.10
CA PHE A 21 1.16 -10.33 -5.22
C PHE A 21 2.47 -9.68 -5.69
N PRO A 22 2.87 -9.84 -6.95
CA PRO A 22 4.05 -9.17 -7.50
C PRO A 22 3.75 -7.70 -7.87
N VAL A 23 4.37 -6.77 -7.15
CA VAL A 23 4.42 -5.35 -7.56
C VAL A 23 5.54 -5.15 -8.59
N TRP A 24 6.68 -5.79 -8.34
CA TRP A 24 7.82 -5.86 -9.25
C TRP A 24 8.56 -7.17 -9.01
N ASP A 25 8.61 -8.06 -10.02
CA ASP A 25 9.26 -9.38 -9.89
C ASP A 25 10.67 -9.46 -10.49
N GLY A 26 11.15 -8.36 -11.08
CA GLY A 26 12.41 -8.28 -11.81
C GLY A 26 12.25 -8.30 -13.34
N GLY A 27 11.06 -8.57 -13.86
CA GLY A 27 10.75 -8.55 -15.29
C GLY A 27 9.45 -7.85 -15.65
N ARG A 28 8.41 -8.00 -14.84
CA ARG A 28 7.08 -7.38 -15.01
C ARG A 28 6.73 -6.54 -13.79
N GLN A 29 6.14 -5.38 -14.07
CA GLN A 29 5.64 -4.45 -13.05
C GLN A 29 4.11 -4.47 -12.99
N ALA A 30 3.59 -4.17 -11.81
CA ALA A 30 2.19 -3.88 -11.59
C ALA A 30 1.76 -2.58 -12.31
N VAL A 31 0.46 -2.42 -12.48
CA VAL A 31 -0.16 -1.23 -13.06
C VAL A 31 -0.91 -0.51 -11.94
N VAL A 32 -0.64 0.78 -11.75
CA VAL A 32 -1.41 1.60 -10.81
C VAL A 32 -2.70 2.03 -11.52
N VAL A 33 -3.84 1.65 -10.95
CA VAL A 33 -5.17 1.93 -11.50
C VAL A 33 -5.92 2.80 -10.52
N HIS A 34 -6.37 3.99 -10.91
CA HIS A 34 -7.07 4.90 -9.99
C HIS A 34 -8.59 4.94 -10.26
N GLU A 35 -9.36 5.29 -9.23
CA GLU A 35 -10.81 5.49 -9.33
C GLU A 35 -11.18 6.54 -10.39
N ALA A 36 -12.39 6.42 -10.94
CA ALA A 36 -12.94 7.42 -11.83
C ALA A 36 -13.15 8.76 -11.09
N ASN A 37 -12.76 9.86 -11.74
CA ASN A 37 -12.88 11.23 -11.19
C ASN A 37 -12.22 11.41 -9.80
N PRO A 38 -10.91 11.09 -9.66
CA PRO A 38 -10.22 11.25 -8.39
C PRO A 38 -10.18 12.73 -8.00
N VAL A 39 -10.30 13.00 -6.70
CA VAL A 39 -10.18 14.35 -6.15
C VAL A 39 -8.87 14.50 -5.39
N LYS A 40 -8.40 15.74 -5.26
CA LYS A 40 -7.16 16.18 -4.61
C LYS A 40 -6.31 15.09 -3.91
N GLU A 41 -6.69 14.61 -2.73
CA GLU A 41 -5.86 13.64 -1.98
C GLU A 41 -5.79 12.24 -2.62
N THR A 42 -6.82 11.78 -3.35
CA THR A 42 -6.73 10.57 -4.18
C THR A 42 -5.77 10.77 -5.35
N VAL A 43 -5.78 11.96 -6.00
CA VAL A 43 -4.82 12.29 -7.07
C VAL A 43 -3.40 12.15 -6.56
N GLN A 44 -3.13 12.81 -5.44
CA GLN A 44 -1.83 12.74 -4.79
C GLN A 44 -1.46 11.30 -4.37
N ALA A 45 -2.45 10.46 -4.01
CA ALA A 45 -2.20 9.09 -3.57
C ALA A 45 -1.61 8.22 -4.68
N TYR A 46 -2.23 8.18 -5.87
CA TYR A 46 -1.69 7.34 -6.94
C TYR A 46 -0.40 7.91 -7.55
N GLU A 47 -0.23 9.24 -7.54
CA GLU A 47 1.00 9.91 -8.00
C GLU A 47 2.17 9.60 -7.07
N ASP A 48 1.97 9.74 -5.75
CA ASP A 48 2.98 9.38 -4.76
C ASP A 48 3.29 7.87 -4.83
N LEU A 49 2.28 7.00 -4.96
CA LEU A 49 2.50 5.56 -5.13
C LEU A 49 3.44 5.26 -6.30
N ALA A 50 3.14 5.79 -7.49
CA ALA A 50 3.97 5.58 -8.68
C ALA A 50 5.38 6.15 -8.51
N SER A 51 5.50 7.36 -7.92
CA SER A 51 6.78 8.02 -7.68
C SER A 51 7.67 7.25 -6.70
N TYR A 52 7.10 6.78 -5.58
CA TYR A 52 7.86 6.02 -4.59
C TYR A 52 8.24 4.63 -5.09
N LEU A 53 7.38 3.97 -5.86
CA LEU A 53 7.72 2.71 -6.53
C LEU A 53 8.84 2.91 -7.55
N GLU A 54 8.82 3.99 -8.33
CA GLU A 54 9.90 4.33 -9.25
C GLU A 54 11.22 4.61 -8.52
N ARG A 55 11.19 5.38 -7.44
CA ARG A 55 12.38 5.64 -6.61
C ARG A 55 12.95 4.37 -5.99
N ALA A 56 12.10 3.47 -5.52
CA ALA A 56 12.53 2.21 -4.89
C ALA A 56 13.09 1.22 -5.92
N THR A 57 12.48 1.11 -7.10
CA THR A 57 12.81 0.07 -8.09
C THR A 57 13.66 0.55 -9.27
N GLY A 58 13.76 1.87 -9.48
CA GLY A 58 14.34 2.48 -10.67
C GLY A 58 13.50 2.33 -11.94
N ARG A 59 12.20 2.01 -11.82
CA ARG A 59 11.29 1.73 -12.95
C ARG A 59 10.06 2.62 -12.92
N LYS A 60 9.70 3.20 -14.07
CA LYS A 60 8.49 4.00 -14.20
C LYS A 60 7.25 3.11 -14.28
N PHE A 61 6.38 3.20 -13.28
CA PHE A 61 5.12 2.47 -13.23
C PHE A 61 4.08 3.12 -14.16
N ILE A 62 3.26 2.27 -14.78
CA ILE A 62 2.13 2.72 -15.60
C ILE A 62 1.00 3.13 -14.65
N VAL A 63 0.46 4.33 -14.87
CA VAL A 63 -0.68 4.87 -14.13
C VAL A 63 -1.80 5.11 -15.13
N VAL A 64 -2.98 4.54 -14.88
CA VAL A 64 -4.17 4.69 -15.74
C VAL A 64 -5.44 4.82 -14.91
N SER A 65 -6.47 5.42 -15.49
CA SER A 65 -7.81 5.39 -14.89
C SER A 65 -8.41 3.99 -14.96
N GLU A 66 -9.32 3.65 -14.05
CA GLU A 66 -10.06 2.38 -14.12
C GLU A 66 -10.92 2.24 -15.39
N GLU A 67 -11.21 3.35 -16.07
CA GLU A 67 -11.99 3.36 -17.32
C GLU A 67 -11.13 2.99 -18.53
N GLU A 68 -9.82 3.27 -18.46
CA GLU A 68 -8.84 3.00 -19.51
C GLU A 68 -8.05 1.71 -19.26
N PHE A 69 -8.17 1.12 -18.08
CA PHE A 69 -7.46 -0.11 -17.74
C PHE A 69 -7.98 -1.29 -18.56
N SER A 70 -7.10 -1.90 -19.35
CA SER A 70 -7.44 -3.01 -20.26
C SER A 70 -7.79 -4.33 -19.56
N GLY A 71 -7.54 -4.44 -18.25
CA GLY A 71 -7.60 -5.71 -17.52
C GLY A 71 -6.32 -6.53 -17.62
N GLU A 72 -5.36 -6.13 -18.44
CA GLU A 72 -4.06 -6.79 -18.55
C GLU A 72 -3.06 -6.17 -17.58
N GLY A 73 -2.52 -6.97 -16.66
CA GLY A 73 -1.62 -6.45 -15.64
C GLY A 73 -1.81 -7.12 -14.31
N TRP A 74 -0.98 -6.72 -13.35
CA TRP A 74 -1.26 -6.90 -11.93
C TRP A 74 -1.72 -5.54 -11.40
N PRO A 75 -3.02 -5.30 -11.24
CA PRO A 75 -3.52 -3.99 -10.85
C PRO A 75 -3.31 -3.70 -9.36
N ILE A 76 -2.85 -2.49 -9.07
CA ILE A 76 -2.93 -1.86 -7.75
C ILE A 76 -3.97 -0.76 -7.86
N TYR A 77 -5.18 -1.05 -7.37
CA TYR A 77 -6.31 -0.13 -7.37
C TYR A 77 -6.18 0.90 -6.24
N VAL A 78 -6.27 2.19 -6.59
CA VAL A 78 -6.20 3.32 -5.67
C VAL A 78 -7.52 4.08 -5.68
N GLY A 79 -8.20 4.11 -4.54
CA GLY A 79 -9.53 4.69 -4.39
C GLY A 79 -10.66 3.67 -4.51
N ARG A 80 -11.90 4.16 -4.59
CA ARG A 80 -13.11 3.33 -4.60
C ARG A 80 -13.45 2.80 -6.00
N CYS A 81 -12.49 2.15 -6.66
CA CYS A 81 -12.65 1.58 -7.99
C CYS A 81 -13.80 0.56 -8.06
N ARG A 82 -14.41 0.39 -9.23
CA ARG A 82 -15.47 -0.57 -9.55
C ARG A 82 -15.09 -2.01 -9.22
N ALA A 83 -13.80 -2.33 -9.38
CA ALA A 83 -13.22 -3.64 -9.11
C ALA A 83 -13.19 -4.03 -7.62
N LEU A 84 -13.43 -3.09 -6.69
CA LEU A 84 -13.59 -3.43 -5.27
C LEU A 84 -14.70 -4.47 -5.09
N SER A 85 -14.41 -5.47 -4.26
CA SER A 85 -15.38 -6.49 -3.89
C SER A 85 -16.60 -5.87 -3.20
N GLY A 86 -17.76 -6.53 -3.30
CA GLY A 86 -18.97 -6.07 -2.59
C GLY A 86 -18.78 -5.99 -1.08
N ALA A 87 -18.02 -6.93 -0.51
CA ALA A 87 -17.68 -6.95 0.91
C ALA A 87 -16.80 -5.76 1.32
N ASP A 88 -15.77 -5.44 0.53
CA ASP A 88 -14.91 -4.29 0.81
C ASP A 88 -15.64 -2.97 0.61
N ARG A 89 -16.52 -2.88 -0.39
CA ARG A 89 -17.37 -1.71 -0.58
C ARG A 89 -18.30 -1.47 0.62
N GLN A 90 -18.93 -2.53 1.11
CA GLN A 90 -19.79 -2.48 2.29
C GLN A 90 -18.99 -2.10 3.55
N GLU A 91 -17.79 -2.65 3.73
CA GLU A 91 -16.90 -2.28 4.83
C GLU A 91 -16.57 -0.78 4.80
N LEU A 92 -16.13 -0.26 3.65
CA LEU A 92 -15.78 1.16 3.49
C LEU A 92 -16.97 2.10 3.76
N GLU A 93 -18.21 1.64 3.63
CA GLU A 93 -19.41 2.41 3.97
C GLU A 93 -19.70 2.44 5.48
N GLY A 94 -19.26 1.41 6.22
CA GLY A 94 -19.53 1.22 7.65
C GLY A 94 -18.42 1.68 8.61
N ILE A 95 -17.20 1.88 8.12
CA ILE A 95 -16.05 2.26 8.96
C ILE A 95 -15.93 3.77 9.19
N ASP A 96 -15.10 4.15 10.17
CA ASP A 96 -14.81 5.55 10.47
C ASP A 96 -14.22 6.28 9.25
N ARG A 97 -14.56 7.56 9.07
CA ARG A 97 -14.13 8.37 7.91
C ARG A 97 -12.61 8.55 7.76
N ASP A 98 -11.86 8.30 8.83
CA ASP A 98 -10.40 8.35 8.88
C ASP A 98 -9.77 6.94 8.89
N ALA A 99 -10.59 5.88 8.78
CA ALA A 99 -10.12 4.51 8.60
C ALA A 99 -9.86 4.21 7.12
N PHE A 100 -9.10 3.15 6.83
CA PHE A 100 -8.79 2.75 5.46
C PHE A 100 -8.47 1.26 5.35
N LEU A 101 -8.56 0.74 4.12
CA LEU A 101 -8.35 -0.65 3.74
C LEU A 101 -7.06 -0.79 2.92
N VAL A 102 -6.26 -1.79 3.30
CA VAL A 102 -5.18 -2.35 2.47
C VAL A 102 -5.50 -3.82 2.27
N HIS A 103 -5.83 -4.21 1.03
CA HIS A 103 -6.22 -5.59 0.71
C HIS A 103 -5.43 -6.09 -0.49
N ALA A 104 -4.52 -7.04 -0.26
CA ALA A 104 -3.78 -7.74 -1.29
C ALA A 104 -4.36 -9.15 -1.49
N THR A 105 -4.68 -9.49 -2.73
CA THR A 105 -5.04 -10.84 -3.19
C THR A 105 -3.95 -11.37 -4.11
N SER A 106 -4.08 -12.60 -4.62
CA SER A 106 -3.17 -13.09 -5.66
C SER A 106 -3.33 -12.36 -7.00
N GLU A 107 -4.42 -11.61 -7.19
CA GLU A 107 -4.80 -11.01 -8.47
C GLU A 107 -4.67 -9.48 -8.47
N ALA A 108 -4.88 -8.82 -7.34
CA ALA A 108 -4.92 -7.38 -7.24
C ALA A 108 -4.55 -6.88 -5.83
N VAL A 109 -4.15 -5.62 -5.75
CA VAL A 109 -4.08 -4.86 -4.49
C VAL A 109 -5.13 -3.76 -4.53
N PHE A 110 -5.81 -3.54 -3.41
CA PHE A 110 -6.81 -2.49 -3.23
C PHE A 110 -6.39 -1.59 -2.06
N LEU A 111 -6.23 -0.30 -2.35
CA LEU A 111 -5.84 0.75 -1.42
C LEU A 111 -6.94 1.81 -1.42
N ALA A 112 -7.81 1.78 -0.40
CA ALA A 112 -9.02 2.60 -0.42
C ALA A 112 -9.44 3.04 0.98
N GLY A 113 -10.03 4.23 1.07
CA GLY A 113 -10.72 4.70 2.25
C GLY A 113 -12.10 5.30 1.91
N PRO A 114 -12.94 5.56 2.94
CA PRO A 114 -14.22 6.24 2.78
C PRO A 114 -14.10 7.70 2.34
N ARG A 115 -12.91 8.30 2.46
CA ARG A 115 -12.59 9.69 2.11
C ARG A 115 -11.27 9.80 1.33
N PRO A 116 -11.07 10.86 0.54
CA PRO A 116 -9.84 11.04 -0.24
C PRO A 116 -8.55 10.98 0.59
N TRP A 117 -8.52 11.65 1.74
CA TRP A 117 -7.36 11.61 2.65
C TRP A 117 -7.11 10.22 3.25
N SER A 118 -8.16 9.44 3.51
CA SER A 118 -8.01 8.07 4.00
C SER A 118 -7.55 7.11 2.90
N THR A 119 -7.90 7.34 1.63
CA THR A 119 -7.30 6.63 0.49
C THR A 119 -5.81 6.93 0.39
N TYR A 120 -5.41 8.21 0.56
CA TYR A 120 -4.01 8.59 0.64
C TYR A 120 -3.28 7.84 1.77
N TRP A 121 -3.91 7.68 2.94
CA TRP A 121 -3.32 6.91 4.04
C TRP A 121 -3.21 5.41 3.77
N ALA A 122 -4.10 4.81 2.98
CA ALA A 122 -3.95 3.44 2.52
C ALA A 122 -2.70 3.27 1.66
N VAL A 123 -2.44 4.22 0.75
CA VAL A 123 -1.20 4.25 -0.04
C VAL A 123 0.01 4.44 0.87
N CYS A 124 -0.04 5.38 1.82
CA CYS A 124 1.06 5.57 2.77
C CYS A 124 1.36 4.29 3.55
N GLN A 125 0.34 3.61 4.07
CA GLN A 125 0.52 2.35 4.80
C GLN A 125 1.15 1.27 3.91
N PHE A 126 0.71 1.15 2.66
CA PHE A 126 1.29 0.20 1.72
C PHE A 126 2.76 0.49 1.42
N LEU A 127 3.11 1.77 1.16
CA LEU A 127 4.49 2.18 0.95
C LEU A 127 5.36 1.95 2.19
N GLU A 128 4.82 2.20 3.39
CA GLU A 128 5.51 1.94 4.65
C GLU A 128 5.77 0.45 4.87
N ASP A 129 4.75 -0.39 4.74
CA ASP A 129 4.83 -1.80 5.13
C ASP A 129 5.49 -2.67 4.06
N GLN A 130 5.19 -2.40 2.78
CA GLN A 130 5.56 -3.30 1.68
C GLN A 130 6.77 -2.82 0.90
N VAL A 131 6.98 -1.50 0.82
CA VAL A 131 8.13 -0.90 0.11
C VAL A 131 9.21 -0.46 1.10
N GLY A 132 8.84 -0.17 2.35
CA GLY A 132 9.77 0.26 3.40
C GLY A 132 10.02 1.78 3.45
N VAL A 133 9.20 2.58 2.77
CA VAL A 133 9.33 4.06 2.76
C VAL A 133 9.15 4.63 4.16
N ARG A 134 9.97 5.61 4.56
CA ARG A 134 9.83 6.33 5.83
C ARG A 134 9.82 7.83 5.61
N TRP A 135 8.90 8.51 6.29
CA TRP A 135 8.80 9.98 6.33
C TRP A 135 9.10 10.49 7.74
N LEU A 136 10.37 10.65 8.08
CA LEU A 136 10.84 10.90 9.44
C LEU A 136 10.63 12.35 9.89
N ILE A 137 10.93 13.31 9.02
CA ILE A 137 10.76 14.75 9.25
C ILE A 137 10.24 15.44 7.98
N PRO A 138 9.68 16.66 8.07
CA PRO A 138 9.27 17.39 6.88
C PRO A 138 10.42 17.70 5.92
N GLY A 139 10.14 17.56 4.62
CA GLY A 139 11.09 17.84 3.54
C GLY A 139 11.91 16.62 3.11
N GLU A 140 12.69 16.80 2.05
CA GLU A 140 13.40 15.70 1.36
C GLU A 140 14.40 14.97 2.26
N LEU A 141 15.06 15.68 3.18
CA LEU A 141 16.01 15.09 4.13
C LEU A 141 15.37 14.08 5.10
N GLY A 142 14.05 14.15 5.28
CA GLY A 142 13.30 13.21 6.11
C GLY A 142 12.72 12.03 5.35
N GLU A 143 12.95 11.92 4.04
CA GLU A 143 12.45 10.81 3.24
C GLU A 143 13.52 9.74 3.05
N ASP A 144 13.25 8.54 3.53
CA ASP A 144 14.04 7.34 3.25
C ASP A 144 13.24 6.41 2.34
N VAL A 145 13.82 6.07 1.18
CA VAL A 145 13.22 5.17 0.19
C VAL A 145 14.25 4.10 -0.15
N PRO A 146 14.09 2.88 0.38
CA PRO A 146 15.07 1.83 0.14
C PRO A 146 15.01 1.34 -1.30
N HIS A 147 16.19 0.99 -1.84
CA HIS A 147 16.26 0.32 -3.14
C HIS A 147 15.78 -1.13 -3.02
N SER A 148 14.98 -1.59 -3.99
CA SER A 148 14.42 -2.94 -4.04
C SER A 148 14.51 -3.54 -5.43
N GLU A 149 15.18 -4.70 -5.55
CA GLU A 149 15.24 -5.45 -6.81
C GLU A 149 13.93 -6.17 -7.13
N ARG A 150 13.12 -6.48 -6.10
CA ARG A 150 11.80 -7.10 -6.19
C ARG A 150 10.91 -6.60 -5.06
N ILE A 151 9.62 -6.48 -5.31
CA ILE A 151 8.60 -6.13 -4.33
C ILE A 151 7.48 -7.17 -4.46
N MET A 152 7.41 -8.07 -3.48
CA MET A 152 6.42 -9.15 -3.39
C MET A 152 5.57 -8.93 -2.14
N VAL A 153 4.29 -8.68 -2.33
CA VAL A 153 3.36 -8.33 -1.25
C VAL A 153 2.66 -9.59 -0.75
N PRO A 154 2.72 -9.91 0.56
CA PRO A 154 1.93 -11.00 1.12
C PRO A 154 0.44 -10.78 0.92
N ILE A 155 -0.28 -11.85 0.56
CA ILE A 155 -1.75 -11.81 0.50
C ILE A 155 -2.31 -11.57 1.91
N GLY A 156 -3.27 -10.66 2.02
CA GLY A 156 -3.86 -10.31 3.29
C GLY A 156 -4.81 -9.12 3.18
N ARG A 157 -5.69 -8.99 4.17
CA ARG A 157 -6.67 -7.92 4.28
C ARG A 157 -6.52 -7.23 5.63
N GLN A 158 -6.28 -5.94 5.61
CA GLN A 158 -6.08 -5.12 6.81
C GLN A 158 -6.95 -3.87 6.76
N ILE A 159 -7.60 -3.58 7.89
CA ILE A 159 -8.35 -2.34 8.10
C ILE A 159 -7.66 -1.58 9.22
N HIS A 160 -7.31 -0.33 8.94
CA HIS A 160 -6.67 0.56 9.90
C HIS A 160 -7.68 1.62 10.31
N ALA A 161 -7.98 1.71 11.59
CA ALA A 161 -8.88 2.71 12.14
C ALA A 161 -8.16 3.57 13.19
N PRO A 162 -8.46 4.88 13.28
CA PRO A 162 -7.93 5.71 14.34
C PRO A 162 -8.43 5.25 15.71
N VAL A 163 -7.53 5.15 16.69
CA VAL A 163 -7.92 4.98 18.11
C VAL A 163 -8.39 6.32 18.70
N LEU A 164 -7.81 7.44 18.24
CA LEU A 164 -8.13 8.79 18.70
C LEU A 164 -9.00 9.51 17.67
N LEU A 165 -10.10 10.12 18.13
CA LEU A 165 -11.05 10.84 17.27
C LEU A 165 -10.38 11.99 16.50
N SER A 166 -9.45 12.71 17.11
CA SER A 166 -8.76 13.85 16.48
C SER A 166 -7.28 13.76 16.78
N ARG A 167 -6.43 13.90 15.76
CA ARG A 167 -4.98 13.82 15.87
C ARG A 167 -4.40 15.16 15.45
N LEU A 168 -4.16 16.02 16.44
CA LEU A 168 -3.52 17.31 16.25
C LEU A 168 -2.49 17.54 17.34
N TRP A 169 -1.48 18.32 17.01
CA TRP A 169 -0.46 18.80 17.92
C TRP A 169 -0.12 20.25 17.57
N SER A 170 0.43 20.98 18.53
CA SER A 170 0.82 22.38 18.32
C SER A 170 1.88 22.49 17.23
N GLY A 171 1.69 23.38 16.26
CA GLY A 171 2.64 23.57 15.15
C GLY A 171 2.38 22.66 13.95
N ALA A 172 1.39 21.76 14.01
CA ALA A 172 1.03 20.90 12.89
C ALA A 172 0.89 21.69 11.58
N GLN A 173 0.28 22.88 11.57
CA GLN A 173 0.10 23.70 10.35
C GLN A 173 1.37 23.95 9.50
N HIS A 174 2.58 23.79 10.06
CA HIS A 174 3.85 23.96 9.36
C HIS A 174 4.37 22.68 8.66
N GLY A 175 3.77 21.52 8.92
CA GLY A 175 4.22 20.23 8.38
C GLY A 175 3.81 19.96 6.92
N GLY A 176 2.88 20.72 6.35
CA GLY A 176 2.43 20.52 4.96
C GLY A 176 1.99 19.08 4.68
N VAL A 177 2.48 18.51 3.57
CA VAL A 177 2.19 17.11 3.17
C VAL A 177 2.69 16.08 4.18
N TRP A 178 3.76 16.38 4.93
CA TRP A 178 4.30 15.45 5.92
C TRP A 178 3.25 15.10 6.98
N ASN A 179 2.42 16.06 7.40
CA ASN A 179 1.31 15.77 8.31
C ASN A 179 0.32 14.74 7.76
N LEU A 180 0.01 14.87 6.47
CA LEU A 180 -0.93 13.97 5.82
C LEU A 180 -0.34 12.55 5.85
N ARG A 181 0.95 12.39 5.55
CA ARG A 181 1.67 11.11 5.64
C ARG A 181 1.68 10.54 7.07
N GLN A 182 1.84 11.40 8.08
CA GLN A 182 1.73 11.04 9.50
C GLN A 182 0.30 10.83 10.01
N ARG A 183 -0.71 10.90 9.13
CA ARG A 183 -2.14 10.75 9.49
C ARG A 183 -2.61 11.77 10.54
N ILE A 184 -1.99 12.95 10.57
CA ILE A 184 -2.40 14.08 11.41
C ILE A 184 -3.64 14.72 10.78
N HIS A 185 -4.75 14.71 11.52
CA HIS A 185 -6.03 15.20 11.04
C HIS A 185 -6.92 15.66 12.20
N GLY A 186 -7.39 16.91 12.11
CA GLY A 186 -8.29 17.52 13.07
C GLY A 186 -9.75 17.16 12.82
N ARG A 187 -10.46 16.74 13.88
CA ARG A 187 -11.90 16.42 13.80
C ARG A 187 -12.78 17.29 14.69
N TYR A 188 -12.21 18.00 15.66
CA TYR A 188 -12.93 19.03 16.41
C TYR A 188 -13.12 20.26 15.52
N ARG A 189 -14.31 20.84 15.57
CA ARG A 189 -14.70 22.08 14.90
C ARG A 189 -15.11 23.09 15.95
#